data_AF-A0A6M0IG10-F1
#
_entry.id   AF-A0A6M0IG10-F1
#
_cell.length_a   1.000
_cell.length_b   1.000
_cell.length_c   1.000
_cell.angle_alpha   90.00
_cell.angle_beta   90.00
_cell.angle_gamma   90.00
#
_symmetry.space_group_name_H-M   'P 1'
#
loop_
_entity.id
_entity.type
_entity.pdbx_description
1 polymer ?
#
loop_
_entity_poly.entity_id
_entity_poly.type
_entity_poly.pdbx_seq_one_letter_code
_entity_poly.pdbx_strand_id
1 'polypeptide(L)'
;MVRKTVQAVSAAQACRQRMLDARKELPIAVGQQDVIEFVAKEAPHLNKLTFASRWHNAWQARVADPELTELVERAAIHFKAKHKEISTRLKRQKVKLMH
;
A
#
# COMPACT_ATOMS: atom_id res chain seq x y z
N MET A 1 24.24 -0.62 -25.42
CA MET A 1 23.89 -0.89 -24.00
C MET A 1 23.06 0.22 -23.33
N VAL A 2 23.07 1.47 -23.82
CA VAL A 2 22.34 2.60 -23.20
C VAL A 2 20.80 2.47 -23.15
N ARG A 3 20.18 1.81 -24.14
CA ARG A 3 18.70 1.71 -24.18
C ARG A 3 18.10 0.81 -23.07
N LYS A 4 18.80 -0.27 -22.69
CA LYS A 4 18.33 -1.21 -21.65
C LYS A 4 18.37 -0.60 -20.26
N THR A 5 19.38 0.24 -19.97
CA THR A 5 19.49 0.92 -18.68
C THR A 5 18.41 1.98 -18.52
N VAL A 6 18.09 2.75 -19.56
CA VAL A 6 17.00 3.74 -19.54
C VAL A 6 15.63 3.08 -19.27
N GLN A 7 15.35 1.94 -19.89
CA GLN A 7 14.10 1.19 -19.66
C GLN A 7 14.01 0.57 -18.25
N ALA A 8 15.13 0.10 -17.68
CA ALA A 8 15.14 -0.42 -16.31
C ALA A 8 14.92 0.69 -15.26
N VAL A 9 15.52 1.86 -15.48
CA VAL A 9 15.33 3.04 -14.61
C VAL A 9 13.88 3.52 -14.64
N SER A 10 13.24 3.53 -15.81
CA SER A 10 11.83 3.92 -15.93
C SER A 10 10.89 2.93 -15.21
N ALA A 11 11.16 1.63 -15.30
CA ALA A 11 10.38 0.61 -14.58
C ALA A 11 10.51 0.73 -13.06
N ALA A 12 11.73 0.97 -12.54
CA ALA A 12 11.95 1.17 -11.12
C ALA A 12 11.30 2.47 -10.60
N GLN A 13 11.31 3.54 -11.40
CA GLN A 13 10.57 4.77 -11.09
C GLN A 13 9.06 4.53 -11.09
N ALA A 14 8.54 3.81 -12.08
CA ALA A 14 7.11 3.46 -12.15
C ALA A 14 6.66 2.66 -10.92
N CYS A 15 7.45 1.66 -10.49
CA CYS A 15 7.14 0.88 -9.28
C CYS A 15 7.07 1.76 -8.03
N ARG A 16 8.03 2.68 -7.86
CA ARG A 16 8.05 3.63 -6.74
C ARG A 16 6.83 4.55 -6.77
N GLN A 17 6.46 5.02 -7.95
CA GLN A 17 5.29 5.88 -8.13
C GLN A 17 3.99 5.15 -7.76
N ARG A 18 3.81 3.90 -8.24
CA ARG A 18 2.68 3.05 -7.86
C ARG A 18 2.54 2.86 -6.35
N MET A 19 3.65 2.62 -5.65
CA MET A 19 3.66 2.53 -4.18
C MET A 19 3.17 3.83 -3.52
N LEU A 20 3.67 4.98 -3.97
CA LEU A 20 3.26 6.29 -3.44
C LEU A 20 1.78 6.56 -3.69
N ASP A 21 1.27 6.20 -4.85
CA ASP A 21 -0.13 6.43 -5.20
C ASP A 21 -1.05 5.49 -4.42
N ALA A 22 -0.70 4.21 -4.29
CA ALA A 22 -1.43 3.26 -3.43
C ALA A 22 -1.50 3.74 -1.97
N ARG A 23 -0.41 4.35 -1.45
CA ARG A 23 -0.40 4.94 -0.10
C ARG A 23 -1.35 6.13 0.03
N LYS A 24 -1.47 6.97 -1.00
CA LYS A 24 -2.40 8.12 -1.00
C LYS A 24 -3.87 7.69 -1.11
N GLU A 25 -4.14 6.52 -1.67
CA GLU A 25 -5.49 5.98 -1.78
C GLU A 25 -6.03 5.39 -0.47
N LEU A 26 -5.17 5.18 0.53
CA LEU A 26 -5.60 4.69 1.84
C LEU A 26 -6.49 5.72 2.54
N PRO A 27 -7.58 5.29 3.20
CA PRO A 27 -8.36 6.18 4.06
C PRO A 27 -7.47 6.81 5.14
N ILE A 28 -7.78 8.05 5.55
CA ILE A 28 -6.97 8.82 6.52
C ILE A 28 -6.72 8.06 7.83
N ALA A 29 -7.70 7.25 8.26
CA ALA A 29 -7.59 6.45 9.49
C ALA A 29 -6.69 5.20 9.37
N VAL A 30 -6.22 4.86 8.16
CA VAL A 30 -5.43 3.65 7.91
C VAL A 30 -3.95 4.03 7.83
N GLY A 31 -3.18 3.57 8.82
CA GLY A 31 -1.75 3.82 8.93
C GLY A 31 -0.89 2.73 8.30
N GLN A 32 0.43 2.90 8.42
CA GLN A 32 1.40 1.91 7.94
C GLN A 32 1.24 0.56 8.66
N GLN A 33 0.93 0.57 9.96
CA GLN A 33 0.77 -0.65 10.75
C GLN A 33 -0.42 -1.50 10.27
N ASP A 34 -1.55 -0.88 9.95
CA ASP A 34 -2.73 -1.57 9.41
C ASP A 34 -2.41 -2.28 8.09
N VAL A 35 -1.62 -1.62 7.23
CA VAL A 35 -1.16 -2.19 5.97
C VAL A 35 -0.19 -3.35 6.22
N ILE A 36 0.75 -3.22 7.17
CA ILE A 36 1.67 -4.30 7.55
C ILE A 36 0.88 -5.52 8.02
N GLU A 37 -0.15 -5.34 8.84
CA GLU A 37 -1.00 -6.43 9.32
C GLU A 37 -1.79 -7.11 8.20
N PHE A 38 -2.31 -6.34 7.25
CA PHE A 38 -2.95 -6.88 6.05
C PHE A 38 -1.96 -7.71 5.22
N VAL A 39 -0.78 -7.16 4.96
CA VAL A 39 0.26 -7.83 4.18
C VAL A 39 0.79 -9.07 4.89
N ALA A 40 0.90 -9.05 6.22
CA ALA A 40 1.32 -10.21 7.00
C ALA A 40 0.33 -11.39 6.92
N LYS A 41 -0.96 -11.12 6.67
CA LYS A 41 -1.99 -12.15 6.44
C LYS A 41 -1.91 -12.74 5.04
N GLU A 42 -1.72 -11.90 4.03
CA GLU A 42 -1.65 -12.31 2.62
C GLU A 42 -0.30 -12.97 2.26
N ALA A 43 0.80 -12.46 2.82
CA ALA A 43 2.17 -12.88 2.55
C ALA A 43 2.96 -13.03 3.86
N PRO A 44 2.71 -14.10 4.65
CA PRO A 44 3.32 -14.29 5.98
C PRO A 44 4.84 -14.35 5.95
N HIS A 45 5.44 -14.77 4.83
CA HIS A 45 6.90 -14.84 4.67
C HIS A 45 7.57 -13.46 4.75
N LEU A 46 6.83 -12.38 4.47
CA LEU A 46 7.31 -11.00 4.55
C LEU A 46 7.19 -10.41 5.96
N ASN A 47 6.45 -11.07 6.87
CA ASN A 47 6.27 -10.65 8.26
C ASN A 47 7.41 -11.14 9.18
N LYS A 48 8.65 -11.07 8.71
CA LYS A 48 9.83 -11.38 9.53
C LYS A 48 10.55 -10.08 9.86
N LEU A 49 11.13 -9.99 11.07
CA LEU A 49 11.96 -8.85 11.49
C LEU A 49 13.09 -8.55 10.50
N THR A 50 13.62 -9.59 9.84
CA THR A 50 14.64 -9.47 8.79
C THR A 50 14.19 -8.65 7.58
N PHE A 51 12.88 -8.51 7.36
CA PHE A 51 12.31 -7.70 6.28
C PHE A 51 11.89 -6.30 6.72
N ALA A 52 12.09 -5.91 7.98
CA ALA A 52 11.72 -4.58 8.48
C ALA A 52 12.36 -3.46 7.65
N SER A 53 13.66 -3.56 7.34
CA SER A 53 14.37 -2.57 6.51
C SER A 53 13.89 -2.58 5.05
N ARG A 54 13.62 -3.75 4.48
CA ARG A 54 13.02 -3.90 3.13
C ARG A 54 11.68 -3.16 3.09
N TRP A 55 10.86 -3.36 4.12
CA TRP A 55 9.56 -2.73 4.23
C TRP A 55 9.68 -1.20 4.38
N HIS A 56 10.51 -0.73 5.31
CA HIS A 56 10.72 0.69 5.52
C HIS A 56 11.17 1.40 4.23
N ASN A 57 12.12 0.80 3.50
CA ASN A 57 12.65 1.36 2.26
C ASN A 57 11.63 1.34 1.12
N ALA A 58 10.87 0.27 0.97
CA ALA A 58 9.82 0.17 -0.04
C ALA A 58 8.67 1.15 0.26
N TRP A 59 8.22 1.22 1.52
CA TRP A 59 7.16 2.14 1.96
C TRP A 59 7.53 3.61 1.70
N GLN A 60 8.77 4.00 1.98
CA GLN A 60 9.29 5.33 1.70
C GLN A 60 9.63 5.56 0.21
N ALA A 61 9.36 4.59 -0.67
CA ALA A 61 9.71 4.63 -2.09
C ALA A 61 11.20 4.91 -2.34
N ARG A 62 12.08 4.52 -1.41
CA ARG A 62 13.54 4.61 -1.60
C ARG A 62 14.05 3.50 -2.52
N VAL A 63 13.40 2.35 -2.49
CA VAL A 63 13.69 1.16 -3.31
C VAL A 63 12.45 0.75 -4.08
N ALA A 64 12.62 0.26 -5.30
CA ALA A 64 11.55 -0.36 -6.07
C ALA A 64 11.38 -1.82 -5.62
N ASP A 65 10.21 -2.14 -5.07
CA ASP A 65 9.89 -3.49 -4.58
C ASP A 65 8.53 -3.94 -5.14
N PRO A 66 8.53 -4.65 -6.28
CA PRO A 66 7.28 -5.01 -6.97
C PRO A 66 6.32 -5.83 -6.12
N GLU A 67 6.84 -6.81 -5.37
CA GLU A 67 6.05 -7.69 -4.51
C GLU A 67 5.33 -6.89 -3.41
N LEU A 68 6.07 -6.03 -2.71
CA LEU A 68 5.50 -5.18 -1.69
C LEU A 68 4.55 -4.10 -2.25
N THR A 69 4.88 -3.55 -3.43
CA THR A 69 4.00 -2.59 -4.11
C THR A 69 2.64 -3.22 -4.44
N GLU A 70 2.62 -4.42 -5.02
CA GLU A 70 1.37 -5.12 -5.34
C GLU A 70 0.54 -5.45 -4.09
N LEU A 71 1.19 -5.82 -3.00
CA LEU A 71 0.52 -6.10 -1.74
C LEU A 71 -0.10 -4.83 -1.12
N VAL A 72 0.57 -3.68 -1.24
CA VAL A 72 0.04 -2.38 -0.78
C VAL A 72 -1.10 -1.91 -1.67
N GLU A 73 -1.03 -2.11 -2.99
CA GLU A 73 -2.13 -1.84 -3.91
C GLU A 73 -3.37 -2.65 -3.51
N ARG A 74 -3.21 -3.94 -3.20
CA ARG A 74 -4.31 -4.79 -2.70
C ARG A 74 -4.86 -4.31 -1.36
N ALA A 75 -3.98 -3.92 -0.44
CA ALA A 75 -4.37 -3.35 0.84
C ALA A 75 -5.21 -2.07 0.64
N ALA A 76 -4.78 -1.16 -0.24
CA ALA A 76 -5.49 0.06 -0.56
C ALA A 76 -6.90 -0.23 -1.10
N ILE A 77 -7.04 -1.18 -2.03
CA ILE A 77 -8.34 -1.62 -2.54
C ILE A 77 -9.23 -2.16 -1.40
N HIS A 78 -8.68 -3.04 -0.55
CA HIS A 78 -9.39 -3.62 0.59
C HIS A 78 -9.92 -2.55 1.55
N PHE A 79 -9.06 -1.65 2.02
CA PHE A 79 -9.45 -0.63 2.98
C PHE A 79 -10.40 0.40 2.39
N LYS A 80 -10.26 0.75 1.10
CA LYS A 80 -11.19 1.63 0.40
C LYS A 80 -12.58 1.00 0.28
N ALA A 81 -12.67 -0.29 -0.05
CA ALA A 81 -13.93 -1.02 -0.09
C ALA A 81 -14.59 -1.07 1.29
N LYS A 82 -13.83 -1.40 2.34
CA LYS A 82 -14.30 -1.46 3.73
C LYS A 82 -14.78 -0.09 4.23
N HIS A 83 -14.05 0.98 3.93
CA HIS A 83 -14.46 2.35 4.26
C HIS A 83 -15.76 2.74 3.55
N LYS A 84 -15.91 2.40 2.26
CA LYS A 84 -17.14 2.65 1.49
C LYS A 84 -18.33 1.90 2.10
N GLU A 85 -18.16 0.65 2.48
CA GLU A 85 -19.19 -0.16 3.13
C GLU A 85 -19.63 0.46 4.47
N ILE A 86 -18.67 0.77 5.34
CA ILE A 86 -18.94 1.40 6.65
C ILE A 86 -19.65 2.74 6.47
N SER A 87 -19.16 3.58 5.56
CA SER A 87 -19.77 4.90 5.29
C SER A 87 -21.22 4.76 4.79
N THR A 88 -21.51 3.76 3.95
CA THR A 88 -22.87 3.47 3.46
C THR A 88 -23.77 3.03 4.61
N ARG A 89 -23.27 2.14 5.47
CA ARG A 89 -24.03 1.63 6.63
C ARG A 89 -24.35 2.75 7.62
N LEU A 90 -23.38 3.61 7.95
CA LEU A 90 -23.59 4.72 8.87
C LEU A 90 -24.55 5.78 8.31
N LYS A 91 -24.47 6.06 7.00
CA LYS A 91 -25.45 6.92 6.30
C LYS A 91 -26.88 6.39 6.44
N ARG A 92 -27.09 5.07 6.26
CA ARG A 92 -28.41 4.43 6.46
C ARG A 92 -28.90 4.56 7.90
N GLN A 93 -28.00 4.51 8.87
CA GLN A 93 -28.30 4.68 10.29
C GLN A 93 -28.45 6.14 10.74
N LYS A 94 -28.32 7.11 9.81
CA LYS A 94 -28.33 8.56 10.09
C LYS A 94 -27.23 9.02 11.08
N VAL A 95 -26.17 8.24 11.24
CA VAL A 95 -25.01 8.58 12.08
C VAL A 95 -23.99 9.32 11.22
N LYS A 96 -23.60 10.54 11.63
CA LYS A 96 -22.51 11.28 10.97
C LYS A 96 -21.16 10.79 11.50
N LEU A 97 -20.25 10.43 10.61
CA LEU A 97 -18.83 10.31 10.94
C LEU A 97 -18.29 11.74 11.17
N MET A 98 -17.93 12.07 12.41
CA MET A 98 -17.09 13.23 12.68
C MET A 98 -15.71 12.93 12.09
N HIS A 99 -15.23 13.85 11.25
CA HIS A 99 -13.96 13.75 10.53
C HIS A 99 -12.80 14.16 11.45
#